data_AF-A0A958DUZ6-F1
#
_entry.id   AF-A0A958DUZ6-F1
#
_cell.length_a   1.000
_cell.length_b   1.000
_cell.length_c   1.000
_cell.angle_alpha   90.00
_cell.angle_beta   90.00
_cell.angle_gamma   90.00
#
_symmetry.space_group_name_H-M   'P 1'
#
loop_
_entity.id
_entity.type
_entity.pdbx_description
1 polymer ?
#
loop_
_entity_poly.entity_id
_entity_poly.type
_entity_poly.pdbx_seq_one_letter_code
_entity_poly.pdbx_strand_id
1 'polypeptide(L)'
;LSFHEAALFDYASMTLAVNNENVLEADLVPWSDGVKVKSAAPMRSPWRTIQIADTPGGLITSYLILNLNEPNKLTDISWIKPGKYVGIWWEMHLDVSSWGSGEKHGATTANTMRYIDFAAKNGFSGVLVEGWNVGWDGDWVANADKFLFTQPYPDFDINALSAYAQKNGVRLIGHHETGGSILNYEKQLSDAYKYYQKLGVRAVKTGYVRHGREIERLDENGNVQREWHHGQFMVRHYQKTVEEAAKHQIMLNIHEPIKDTGIRRTYPNLLSREGARGQEFNAWGGEGGNPPDHVVILPFTRLLSGPMDYTPGIFDLLFEEARQNNQ
;
A
#
# COMPACT_ATOMS: atom_id res chain seq x y z
N LEU A 1 -17.56 19.73 -8.98
CA LEU A 1 -17.51 19.59 -7.51
C LEU A 1 -16.76 18.32 -7.17
N SER A 2 -16.03 18.29 -6.06
CA SER A 2 -15.48 17.06 -5.49
C SER A 2 -15.63 17.08 -3.97
N PHE A 3 -16.04 15.95 -3.39
CA PHE A 3 -16.26 15.78 -1.95
C PHE A 3 -15.23 14.81 -1.40
N HIS A 4 -14.55 15.21 -0.33
CA HIS A 4 -13.52 14.37 0.29
C HIS A 4 -13.31 14.78 1.76
N GLU A 5 -12.31 14.19 2.42
CA GLU A 5 -11.85 14.62 3.75
C GLU A 5 -10.33 14.78 3.81
N ALA A 6 -9.87 15.56 4.79
CA ALA A 6 -8.44 15.81 5.01
C ALA A 6 -8.06 15.59 6.49
N ALA A 7 -6.82 15.16 6.73
CA ALA A 7 -6.26 14.88 8.05
C ALA A 7 -7.05 13.81 8.83
N LEU A 8 -7.24 12.63 8.23
CA LEU A 8 -7.91 11.50 8.88
C LEU A 8 -6.97 10.83 9.90
N PHE A 9 -7.00 11.33 11.14
CA PHE A 9 -6.29 10.77 12.29
C PHE A 9 -7.28 10.33 13.36
N ASP A 10 -7.07 9.15 13.94
CA ASP A 10 -7.84 8.62 15.07
C ASP A 10 -9.38 8.77 14.92
N TYR A 11 -9.89 8.60 13.71
CA TYR A 11 -11.30 8.74 13.37
C TYR A 11 -11.67 7.72 12.28
N ALA A 12 -12.96 7.43 12.12
CA ALA A 12 -13.42 6.56 11.04
C ALA A 12 -13.48 7.31 9.71
N SER A 13 -13.13 6.63 8.61
CA SER A 13 -13.28 7.18 7.27
C SER A 13 -14.73 7.53 6.97
N MET A 14 -14.94 8.64 6.27
CA MET A 14 -16.22 9.06 5.75
C MET A 14 -16.49 8.42 4.38
N THR A 15 -17.65 7.77 4.26
CA THR A 15 -18.34 7.53 2.99
C THR A 15 -19.49 8.55 2.85
N LEU A 16 -20.08 8.63 1.66
CA LEU A 16 -21.22 9.50 1.39
C LEU A 16 -22.42 8.63 1.03
N ALA A 17 -23.45 8.67 1.87
CA ALA A 17 -24.75 8.08 1.59
C ALA A 17 -25.63 9.11 0.88
N VAL A 18 -26.49 8.66 -0.03
CA VAL A 18 -27.51 9.50 -0.66
C VAL A 18 -28.85 9.13 -0.03
N ASN A 19 -29.54 10.10 0.57
CA ASN A 19 -30.88 9.86 1.11
C ASN A 19 -31.96 9.94 0.01
N ASN A 20 -33.22 9.65 0.38
CA ASN A 20 -34.34 9.64 -0.56
C ASN A 20 -34.66 11.01 -1.19
N GLU A 21 -34.04 12.09 -0.70
CA GLU A 21 -34.21 13.48 -1.18
C GLU A 21 -32.99 13.95 -2.00
N ASN A 22 -32.09 13.04 -2.38
CA ASN A 22 -30.81 13.35 -3.06
C ASN A 22 -29.84 14.21 -2.24
N VAL A 23 -29.92 14.16 -0.91
CA VAL A 23 -28.96 14.83 -0.02
C VAL A 23 -27.82 13.88 0.32
N LEU A 24 -26.59 14.39 0.26
CA LEU A 24 -25.38 13.67 0.67
C LEU A 24 -25.20 13.75 2.18
N GLU A 25 -25.15 12.60 2.83
CA GLU A 25 -24.94 12.45 4.28
C GLU A 25 -23.60 11.76 4.56
N ALA A 26 -22.88 12.26 5.56
CA ALA A 26 -21.66 11.62 6.03
C ALA A 26 -22.01 10.30 6.74
N ASP A 27 -21.58 9.18 6.15
CA ASP A 27 -21.70 7.87 6.78
C ASP A 27 -20.30 7.36 7.15
N LEU A 28 -20.07 7.12 8.45
CA LEU A 28 -18.75 6.73 8.94
C LEU A 28 -18.66 5.21 9.01
N VAL A 29 -17.52 4.68 8.58
CA VAL A 29 -17.26 3.24 8.63
C VAL A 29 -17.16 2.79 10.09
N PRO A 30 -18.10 1.96 10.60
CA PRO A 30 -18.18 1.67 12.02
C PRO A 30 -17.16 0.62 12.47
N TRP A 31 -16.94 0.57 13.78
CA TRP A 31 -16.35 -0.58 14.46
C TRP A 31 -17.26 -1.80 14.36
N SER A 32 -16.74 -2.97 14.74
CA SER A 32 -17.49 -4.21 14.66
C SER A 32 -18.82 -4.23 15.44
N ASP A 33 -18.90 -3.44 16.51
CA ASP A 33 -20.03 -3.25 17.42
C ASP A 33 -21.01 -2.14 16.98
N GLY A 34 -20.77 -1.51 15.82
CA GLY A 34 -21.62 -0.46 15.27
C GLY A 34 -21.29 0.96 15.76
N VAL A 35 -20.45 1.13 16.78
CA VAL A 35 -19.97 2.45 17.18
C VAL A 35 -19.13 3.02 16.04
N LYS A 36 -19.34 4.29 15.65
CA LYS A 36 -18.61 4.91 14.55
C LYS A 36 -17.22 5.40 14.95
N VAL A 37 -17.09 6.02 16.13
CA VAL A 37 -15.83 6.55 16.66
C VAL A 37 -15.80 6.39 18.17
N LYS A 38 -14.71 5.83 18.69
CA LYS A 38 -14.41 5.68 20.11
C LYS A 38 -13.25 6.62 20.47
N SER A 39 -13.53 7.66 21.26
CA SER A 39 -12.55 8.69 21.66
C SER A 39 -12.93 9.33 23.00
N ALA A 40 -12.03 10.16 23.55
CA ALA A 40 -12.24 10.94 24.76
C ALA A 40 -12.14 12.44 24.45
N ALA A 41 -12.87 13.28 25.19
CA ALA A 41 -12.84 14.73 24.98
C ALA A 41 -11.52 15.35 25.48
N PRO A 42 -10.97 16.37 24.79
CA PRO A 42 -11.48 16.98 23.55
C PRO A 42 -11.16 16.14 22.29
N MET A 43 -12.17 15.92 21.44
CA MET A 43 -12.03 15.23 20.16
C MET A 43 -12.26 16.21 19.00
N ARG A 44 -11.52 16.04 17.89
CA ARG A 44 -11.73 16.78 16.64
C ARG A 44 -12.01 15.79 15.52
N SER A 45 -12.96 16.11 14.64
CA SER A 45 -13.13 15.35 13.40
C SER A 45 -12.01 15.69 12.41
N PRO A 46 -11.77 14.82 11.41
CA PRO A 46 -11.09 15.23 10.19
C PRO A 46 -11.87 16.35 9.50
N TRP A 47 -11.19 17.13 8.67
CA TRP A 47 -11.85 18.14 7.83
C TRP A 47 -12.75 17.48 6.81
N ARG A 48 -13.94 18.02 6.56
CA ARG A 48 -14.75 17.69 5.38
C ARG A 48 -14.46 18.74 4.32
N THR A 49 -14.22 18.30 3.09
CA THR A 49 -13.76 19.16 2.00
C THR A 49 -14.73 19.12 0.84
N ILE A 50 -15.03 20.30 0.29
CA ILE A 50 -15.79 20.47 -0.93
C ILE A 50 -14.92 21.33 -1.86
N GLN A 51 -14.41 20.74 -2.93
CA GLN A 51 -13.70 21.47 -3.97
C GLN A 51 -14.70 21.93 -5.03
N ILE A 52 -14.65 23.23 -5.33
CA ILE A 52 -15.49 23.89 -6.32
C ILE A 52 -14.58 24.55 -7.34
N ALA A 53 -14.80 24.28 -8.61
CA ALA A 53 -14.03 24.84 -9.71
C ALA A 53 -14.92 24.94 -10.97
N ASP A 54 -14.69 25.95 -11.79
CA ASP A 54 -15.43 26.18 -13.03
C ASP A 54 -15.08 25.17 -14.13
N THR A 55 -13.90 24.55 -14.03
CA THR A 55 -13.43 23.50 -14.95
C THR A 55 -12.92 22.28 -14.18
N PRO A 56 -12.96 21.07 -14.78
CA PRO A 56 -12.36 19.88 -14.16
C PRO A 56 -10.87 20.06 -13.83
N GLY A 57 -10.12 20.77 -14.69
CA GLY A 57 -8.71 21.07 -14.47
C GLY A 57 -8.46 21.87 -13.19
N GLY A 58 -9.38 22.76 -12.81
CA GLY A 58 -9.29 23.53 -11.55
C GLY A 58 -9.39 22.66 -10.29
N LEU A 59 -10.00 21.47 -10.37
CA LEU A 59 -10.00 20.51 -9.25
C LEU A 59 -8.60 19.92 -9.02
N ILE A 60 -7.88 19.62 -10.11
CA ILE A 60 -6.56 18.98 -10.09
C ILE A 60 -5.49 19.92 -9.52
N THR A 61 -5.55 21.21 -9.84
CA THR A 61 -4.54 22.20 -9.42
C THR A 61 -4.70 22.69 -7.97
N SER A 62 -5.66 22.13 -7.23
CA SER A 62 -5.95 22.55 -5.85
C SER A 62 -5.03 21.85 -4.83
N TYR A 63 -4.53 22.63 -3.89
CA TYR A 63 -3.73 22.15 -2.75
C TYR A 63 -4.54 21.96 -1.46
N LEU A 64 -5.88 22.04 -1.53
CA LEU A 64 -6.77 22.05 -0.36
C LEU A 64 -6.49 20.89 0.61
N ILE A 65 -6.36 19.67 0.09
CA ILE A 65 -6.14 18.46 0.92
C ILE A 65 -4.82 18.58 1.72
N LEU A 66 -3.74 19.05 1.09
CA LEU A 66 -2.48 19.26 1.81
C LEU A 66 -2.57 20.43 2.79
N ASN A 67 -3.19 21.54 2.40
CA ASN A 67 -3.26 22.75 3.23
C ASN A 67 -4.00 22.54 4.56
N LEU A 68 -4.90 21.56 4.62
CA LEU A 68 -5.67 21.22 5.82
C LEU A 68 -4.97 20.21 6.76
N ASN A 69 -3.82 19.67 6.38
CA ASN A 69 -3.03 18.80 7.25
C ASN A 69 -2.05 19.61 8.12
N GLU A 70 -1.69 19.04 9.26
CA GLU A 70 -0.63 19.59 10.11
C GLU A 70 0.71 19.69 9.35
N PRO A 71 1.61 20.62 9.73
CA PRO A 71 2.96 20.66 9.20
C PRO A 71 3.74 19.36 9.43
N ASN A 72 4.83 19.19 8.67
CA ASN A 72 5.75 18.06 8.82
C ASN A 72 6.21 17.87 10.28
N LYS A 73 6.08 16.65 10.79
CA LYS A 73 6.52 16.24 12.14
C LYS A 73 7.87 15.54 12.16
N LEU A 74 8.46 15.19 11.02
CA LEU A 74 9.77 14.55 10.92
C LEU A 74 10.88 15.61 10.94
N THR A 75 11.86 15.45 11.82
CA THR A 75 12.97 16.41 12.01
C THR A 75 13.98 16.39 10.86
N ASP A 76 14.37 15.19 10.42
CA ASP A 76 15.22 14.98 9.24
C ASP A 76 14.44 14.19 8.19
N ILE A 77 14.36 14.74 6.98
CA ILE A 77 13.73 14.13 5.80
C ILE A 77 14.72 13.93 4.65
N SER A 78 16.02 14.13 4.88
CA SER A 78 17.06 14.01 3.84
C SER A 78 17.16 12.60 3.26
N TRP A 79 16.78 11.59 4.04
CA TRP A 79 16.72 10.17 3.67
C TRP A 79 15.53 9.82 2.76
N ILE A 80 14.54 10.71 2.65
CA ILE A 80 13.35 10.49 1.81
C ILE A 80 13.73 10.81 0.36
N LYS A 81 13.88 9.75 -0.44
CA LYS A 81 14.34 9.83 -1.84
C LYS A 81 13.34 9.16 -2.79
N PRO A 82 12.46 9.95 -3.44
CA PRO A 82 11.66 9.47 -4.56
C PRO A 82 12.55 8.81 -5.63
N GLY A 83 12.01 7.85 -6.36
CA GLY A 83 12.74 7.17 -7.42
C GLY A 83 11.82 6.22 -8.19
N LYS A 84 12.25 5.85 -9.39
CA LYS A 84 11.59 4.81 -10.20
C LYS A 84 12.09 3.45 -9.77
N TYR A 85 11.25 2.43 -9.88
CA TYR A 85 11.62 1.07 -9.55
C TYR A 85 11.09 0.08 -10.60
N VAL A 86 11.68 -1.11 -10.60
CA VAL A 86 11.14 -2.32 -11.25
C VAL A 86 10.92 -3.38 -10.17
N GLY A 87 10.29 -4.50 -10.48
CA GLY A 87 10.14 -5.54 -9.46
C GLY A 87 9.84 -6.93 -9.99
N ILE A 88 10.24 -7.91 -9.18
CA ILE A 88 9.72 -9.27 -9.23
C ILE A 88 8.32 -9.18 -8.65
N TRP A 89 7.34 -9.04 -9.53
CA TRP A 89 5.95 -8.71 -9.20
C TRP A 89 4.98 -9.17 -10.31
N TRP A 90 5.11 -8.60 -11.50
CA TRP A 90 4.19 -8.87 -12.63
C TRP A 90 4.19 -10.33 -13.06
N GLU A 91 5.34 -11.00 -12.96
CA GLU A 91 5.47 -12.43 -13.26
C GLU A 91 4.58 -13.32 -12.39
N MET A 92 4.26 -12.91 -11.15
CA MET A 92 3.30 -13.64 -10.31
C MET A 92 1.85 -13.36 -10.68
N HIS A 93 1.51 -12.13 -11.07
CA HIS A 93 0.16 -11.81 -11.55
C HIS A 93 -0.18 -12.47 -12.89
N LEU A 94 0.83 -12.87 -13.67
CA LEU A 94 0.69 -13.61 -14.92
C LEU A 94 0.83 -15.13 -14.77
N ASP A 95 0.94 -15.67 -13.55
CA ASP A 95 1.18 -17.09 -13.26
C ASP A 95 2.46 -17.69 -13.91
N VAL A 96 3.41 -16.83 -14.31
CA VAL A 96 4.73 -17.24 -14.80
C VAL A 96 5.59 -17.72 -13.65
N SER A 97 5.57 -16.96 -12.54
CA SER A 97 6.23 -17.27 -11.27
C SER A 97 5.20 -17.41 -10.15
N SER A 98 5.60 -18.01 -9.03
CA SER A 98 4.83 -18.05 -7.79
C SER A 98 5.44 -17.14 -6.72
N TRP A 99 4.61 -16.59 -5.82
CA TRP A 99 5.09 -16.01 -4.56
C TRP A 99 5.60 -17.08 -3.60
N GLY A 100 4.92 -18.23 -3.54
CA GLY A 100 5.33 -19.37 -2.71
C GLY A 100 6.56 -20.08 -3.27
N SER A 101 7.24 -20.83 -2.41
CA SER A 101 8.41 -21.62 -2.75
C SER A 101 8.08 -22.75 -3.74
N GLY A 102 9.09 -23.22 -4.46
CA GLY A 102 8.96 -24.28 -5.46
C GLY A 102 9.70 -23.95 -6.75
N GLU A 103 9.50 -24.76 -7.79
CA GLU A 103 10.21 -24.64 -9.07
C GLU A 103 9.98 -23.29 -9.78
N LYS A 104 8.84 -22.65 -9.51
CA LYS A 104 8.44 -21.36 -10.11
C LYS A 104 8.63 -20.16 -9.17
N HIS A 105 9.31 -20.32 -8.04
CA HIS A 105 9.43 -19.24 -7.06
C HIS A 105 10.12 -18.01 -7.68
N GLY A 106 9.45 -16.86 -7.65
CA GLY A 106 9.95 -15.62 -8.26
C GLY A 106 11.10 -14.98 -7.47
N ALA A 107 10.99 -14.95 -6.13
CA ALA A 107 11.93 -14.29 -5.24
C ALA A 107 13.15 -15.14 -4.93
N THR A 108 13.95 -15.43 -5.95
CA THR A 108 15.24 -16.10 -5.78
C THR A 108 16.39 -15.11 -5.83
N THR A 109 17.53 -15.51 -5.26
CA THR A 109 18.79 -14.75 -5.33
C THR A 109 19.20 -14.47 -6.78
N ALA A 110 19.12 -15.49 -7.65
CA ALA A 110 19.51 -15.35 -9.06
C ALA A 110 18.59 -14.39 -9.82
N ASN A 111 17.26 -14.52 -9.67
CA ASN A 111 16.32 -13.61 -10.34
C ASN A 111 16.48 -12.17 -9.83
N THR A 112 16.66 -12.00 -8.52
CA THR A 112 16.83 -10.66 -7.92
C THR A 112 18.11 -9.98 -8.40
N MET A 113 19.24 -10.70 -8.51
CA MET A 113 20.46 -10.15 -9.11
C MET A 113 20.24 -9.69 -10.56
N ARG A 114 19.50 -10.46 -11.37
CA ARG A 114 19.14 -10.08 -12.74
C ARG A 114 18.34 -8.77 -12.80
N TYR A 115 17.36 -8.59 -11.92
CA TYR A 115 16.60 -7.34 -11.83
C TYR A 115 17.45 -6.17 -11.31
N ILE A 116 18.38 -6.40 -10.39
CA ILE A 116 19.33 -5.38 -9.92
C ILE A 116 20.22 -4.91 -11.08
N ASP A 117 20.75 -5.83 -11.88
CA ASP A 117 21.58 -5.49 -13.05
C ASP A 117 20.79 -4.67 -14.07
N PHE A 118 19.54 -5.07 -14.35
CA PHE A 118 18.65 -4.31 -15.23
C PHE A 118 18.36 -2.91 -14.65
N ALA A 119 18.06 -2.81 -13.37
CA ALA A 119 17.77 -1.54 -12.71
C ALA A 119 18.96 -0.59 -12.78
N ALA A 120 20.16 -1.09 -12.47
CA ALA A 120 21.41 -0.34 -12.52
C ALA A 120 21.72 0.15 -13.96
N LYS A 121 21.60 -0.74 -14.95
CA LYS A 121 21.84 -0.42 -16.36
C LYS A 121 20.89 0.65 -16.91
N ASN A 122 19.65 0.68 -16.44
CA ASN A 122 18.59 1.54 -16.98
C ASN A 122 18.20 2.72 -16.07
N GLY A 123 18.95 2.98 -15.00
CA GLY A 123 18.74 4.14 -14.13
C GLY A 123 17.47 4.05 -13.27
N PHE A 124 17.06 2.85 -12.88
CA PHE A 124 16.05 2.65 -11.84
C PHE A 124 16.72 2.67 -10.46
N SER A 125 16.05 3.28 -9.50
CA SER A 125 16.59 3.47 -8.14
C SER A 125 16.43 2.24 -7.27
N GLY A 126 15.52 1.31 -7.58
CA GLY A 126 15.28 0.15 -6.76
C GLY A 126 14.57 -1.02 -7.44
N VAL A 127 14.59 -2.16 -6.75
CA VAL A 127 13.95 -3.42 -7.13
C VAL A 127 13.02 -3.87 -6.00
N LEU A 128 11.71 -3.94 -6.27
CA LEU A 128 10.73 -4.59 -5.41
C LEU A 128 10.84 -6.11 -5.57
N VAL A 129 10.74 -6.84 -4.46
CA VAL A 129 10.67 -8.30 -4.46
C VAL A 129 9.54 -8.76 -3.55
N GLU A 130 8.50 -9.32 -4.13
CA GLU A 130 7.44 -10.01 -3.37
C GLU A 130 7.69 -11.52 -3.35
N GLY A 131 7.17 -12.22 -2.33
CA GLY A 131 7.43 -13.66 -2.15
C GLY A 131 8.71 -13.98 -1.37
N TRP A 132 9.52 -12.97 -0.99
CA TRP A 132 10.85 -13.21 -0.40
C TRP A 132 10.83 -13.90 0.98
N ASN A 133 9.77 -13.71 1.76
CA ASN A 133 9.69 -14.12 3.16
C ASN A 133 8.85 -15.38 3.38
N VAL A 134 9.15 -16.18 4.40
CA VAL A 134 8.35 -17.37 4.70
C VAL A 134 6.88 -17.00 4.99
N GLY A 135 5.94 -17.73 4.37
CA GLY A 135 4.50 -17.61 4.61
C GLY A 135 3.63 -17.63 3.34
N TRP A 136 4.23 -17.57 2.15
CA TRP A 136 3.52 -17.53 0.86
C TRP A 136 3.09 -18.90 0.31
N ASP A 137 3.51 -20.01 0.93
CA ASP A 137 3.23 -21.36 0.42
C ASP A 137 1.74 -21.71 0.53
N GLY A 138 1.18 -22.25 -0.55
CA GLY A 138 -0.23 -22.61 -0.64
C GLY A 138 -1.12 -21.39 -0.85
N ASP A 139 -2.27 -21.37 -0.17
CA ASP A 139 -3.17 -20.21 -0.18
C ASP A 139 -2.65 -19.16 0.81
N TRP A 140 -1.85 -18.22 0.32
CA TRP A 140 -1.22 -17.18 1.14
C TRP A 140 -2.23 -16.23 1.79
N VAL A 141 -3.42 -16.05 1.21
CA VAL A 141 -4.49 -15.23 1.82
C VAL A 141 -5.07 -15.96 3.03
N ALA A 142 -5.32 -17.26 2.91
CA ALA A 142 -5.81 -18.07 4.01
C ALA A 142 -4.77 -18.27 5.13
N ASN A 143 -3.47 -18.21 4.81
CA ASN A 143 -2.35 -18.44 5.71
C ASN A 143 -1.63 -17.15 6.17
N ALA A 144 -2.32 -16.01 6.09
CA ALA A 144 -1.80 -14.68 6.41
C ALA A 144 -1.16 -14.54 7.82
N ASP A 145 -1.60 -15.36 8.77
CA ASP A 145 -1.06 -15.43 10.13
C ASP A 145 0.34 -16.08 10.22
N LYS A 146 0.81 -16.72 9.14
CA LYS A 146 2.10 -17.41 9.07
C LYS A 146 3.23 -16.56 8.48
N PHE A 147 2.96 -15.36 7.98
CA PHE A 147 4.00 -14.48 7.43
C PHE A 147 5.05 -14.13 8.49
N LEU A 148 6.33 -14.32 8.14
CA LEU A 148 7.48 -13.96 8.97
C LEU A 148 8.28 -12.82 8.33
N PHE A 149 8.14 -11.61 8.86
CA PHE A 149 8.68 -10.39 8.23
C PHE A 149 10.19 -10.17 8.43
N THR A 150 10.87 -11.15 9.04
CA THR A 150 12.33 -11.15 9.26
C THR A 150 13.01 -12.43 8.78
N GLN A 151 12.28 -13.34 8.13
CA GLN A 151 12.79 -14.64 7.72
C GLN A 151 12.60 -14.86 6.22
N PRO A 152 13.68 -14.78 5.41
CA PRO A 152 13.61 -15.08 3.98
C PRO A 152 13.42 -16.58 3.74
N TYR A 153 12.91 -16.95 2.56
CA TYR A 153 13.03 -18.32 2.05
C TYR A 153 14.51 -18.71 1.81
N PRO A 154 14.86 -20.01 1.84
CA PRO A 154 16.25 -20.47 1.71
C PRO A 154 16.95 -20.09 0.40
N ASP A 155 16.20 -19.84 -0.66
CA ASP A 155 16.70 -19.44 -1.99
C ASP A 155 16.84 -17.92 -2.18
N PHE A 156 16.52 -17.13 -1.15
CA PHE A 156 16.64 -15.68 -1.12
C PHE A 156 17.67 -15.19 -0.09
N ASP A 157 18.95 -15.07 -0.50
CA ASP A 157 20.01 -14.52 0.33
C ASP A 157 19.94 -12.98 0.36
N ILE A 158 19.04 -12.47 1.21
CA ILE A 158 18.81 -11.03 1.36
C ILE A 158 20.04 -10.24 1.81
N ASN A 159 20.99 -10.85 2.54
CA ASN A 159 22.22 -10.17 2.94
C ASN A 159 23.12 -9.96 1.72
N ALA A 160 23.34 -11.00 0.91
CA ALA A 160 24.10 -10.92 -0.32
C ALA A 160 23.44 -9.96 -1.33
N LEU A 161 22.11 -10.03 -1.48
CA LEU A 161 21.34 -9.17 -2.38
C LEU A 161 21.36 -7.71 -1.96
N SER A 162 21.24 -7.42 -0.65
CA SER A 162 21.36 -6.05 -0.14
C SER A 162 22.73 -5.46 -0.46
N ALA A 163 23.81 -6.20 -0.19
CA ALA A 163 25.17 -5.77 -0.51
C ALA A 163 25.36 -5.58 -2.03
N TYR A 164 24.83 -6.50 -2.83
CA TYR A 164 24.91 -6.45 -4.29
C TYR A 164 24.16 -5.24 -4.87
N ALA A 165 22.94 -4.97 -4.40
CA ALA A 165 22.16 -3.81 -4.80
C ALA A 165 22.92 -2.51 -4.49
N GLN A 166 23.40 -2.35 -3.25
CA GLN A 166 24.13 -1.16 -2.83
C GLN A 166 25.40 -0.92 -3.65
N LYS A 167 26.17 -1.99 -3.95
CA LYS A 167 27.36 -1.92 -4.81
C LYS A 167 27.03 -1.41 -6.22
N ASN A 168 25.84 -1.70 -6.74
CA ASN A 168 25.38 -1.30 -8.06
C ASN A 168 24.57 0.01 -8.05
N GLY A 169 24.49 0.73 -6.92
CA GLY A 169 23.74 1.98 -6.82
C GLY A 169 22.22 1.79 -6.86
N VAL A 170 21.73 0.58 -6.59
CA VAL A 170 20.31 0.21 -6.54
C VAL A 170 19.93 -0.12 -5.09
N ARG A 171 18.67 0.10 -4.70
CA ARG A 171 18.16 -0.38 -3.41
C ARG A 171 17.19 -1.54 -3.58
N LEU A 172 17.22 -2.50 -2.66
CA LEU A 172 16.06 -3.36 -2.48
C LEU A 172 14.89 -2.53 -1.93
N ILE A 173 13.70 -2.77 -2.47
CA ILE A 173 12.44 -2.27 -1.94
C ILE A 173 11.78 -3.46 -1.25
N GLY A 174 11.58 -3.34 0.05
CA GLY A 174 10.99 -4.40 0.87
C GLY A 174 9.51 -4.60 0.56
N HIS A 175 9.00 -5.78 0.90
CA HIS A 175 7.59 -6.10 0.83
C HIS A 175 7.10 -6.69 2.15
N HIS A 176 5.97 -6.20 2.64
CA HIS A 176 5.22 -6.74 3.79
C HIS A 176 3.74 -6.90 3.41
N GLU A 177 3.38 -8.00 2.76
CA GLU A 177 1.97 -8.42 2.65
C GLU A 177 1.51 -8.97 4.00
N THR A 178 0.32 -8.57 4.43
CA THR A 178 -0.23 -9.01 5.71
C THR A 178 -1.37 -10.01 5.57
N GLY A 179 -1.98 -10.13 4.39
CA GLY A 179 -3.21 -10.87 4.12
C GLY A 179 -4.36 -10.46 5.04
N GLY A 180 -4.34 -9.21 5.53
CA GLY A 180 -5.25 -8.68 6.56
C GLY A 180 -4.95 -9.11 8.00
N SER A 181 -3.89 -9.89 8.25
CA SER A 181 -3.52 -10.38 9.59
C SER A 181 -2.75 -9.33 10.40
N ILE A 182 -3.47 -8.29 10.83
CA ILE A 182 -2.92 -7.14 11.56
C ILE A 182 -2.27 -7.55 12.88
N LEU A 183 -2.87 -8.50 13.60
CA LEU A 183 -2.35 -9.00 14.87
C LEU A 183 -1.00 -9.69 14.71
N ASN A 184 -0.78 -10.39 13.60
CA ASN A 184 0.52 -10.99 13.29
C ASN A 184 1.54 -9.90 12.94
N TYR A 185 1.16 -8.98 12.05
CA TYR A 185 2.08 -7.94 11.58
C TYR A 185 2.52 -7.00 12.71
N GLU A 186 1.60 -6.53 13.56
CA GLU A 186 1.93 -5.62 14.66
C GLU A 186 2.87 -6.25 15.71
N LYS A 187 2.83 -7.57 15.91
CA LYS A 187 3.77 -8.28 16.80
C LYS A 187 5.20 -8.27 16.26
N GLN A 188 5.36 -8.21 14.94
CA GLN A 188 6.65 -8.26 14.25
C GLN A 188 7.10 -6.88 13.73
N LEU A 189 6.24 -5.85 13.78
CA LEU A 189 6.41 -4.59 13.05
C LEU A 189 7.75 -3.89 13.29
N SER A 190 8.11 -3.68 14.56
CA SER A 190 9.36 -2.98 14.92
C SER A 190 10.59 -3.81 14.52
N ASP A 191 10.56 -5.13 14.75
CA ASP A 191 11.65 -6.02 14.37
C ASP A 191 11.82 -6.11 12.85
N ALA A 192 10.72 -6.13 12.10
CA ALA A 192 10.71 -6.12 10.64
C ALA A 192 11.32 -4.84 10.05
N TYR A 193 10.96 -3.66 10.58
CA TYR A 193 11.57 -2.41 10.15
C TYR A 193 13.03 -2.27 10.60
N LYS A 194 13.38 -2.74 11.79
CA LYS A 194 14.79 -2.81 12.24
C LYS A 194 15.61 -3.74 11.36
N TYR A 195 15.04 -4.87 10.94
CA TYR A 195 15.66 -5.82 10.02
C TYR A 195 15.97 -5.17 8.67
N TYR A 196 14.99 -4.49 8.07
CA TYR A 196 15.18 -3.73 6.84
C TYR A 196 16.17 -2.58 6.97
N GLN A 197 16.13 -1.83 8.07
CA GLN A 197 17.09 -0.76 8.34
C GLN A 197 18.53 -1.28 8.36
N LYS A 198 18.77 -2.44 9.02
CA LYS A 198 20.09 -3.10 9.05
C LYS A 198 20.56 -3.50 7.65
N LEU A 199 19.63 -3.90 6.78
CA LEU A 199 19.87 -4.27 5.39
C LEU A 199 19.93 -3.06 4.44
N GLY A 200 19.85 -1.82 4.92
CA GLY A 200 19.87 -0.64 4.06
C GLY A 200 18.61 -0.48 3.18
N VAL A 201 17.54 -1.23 3.44
CA VAL A 201 16.24 -1.06 2.77
C VAL A 201 15.59 0.21 3.30
N ARG A 202 15.23 1.13 2.39
CA ARG A 202 14.70 2.46 2.71
C ARG A 202 13.29 2.71 2.17
N ALA A 203 12.70 1.75 1.47
CA ALA A 203 11.34 1.79 0.98
C ALA A 203 10.68 0.42 1.14
N VAL A 204 9.43 0.39 1.58
CA VAL A 204 8.67 -0.84 1.77
C VAL A 204 7.28 -0.67 1.16
N LYS A 205 6.89 -1.63 0.31
CA LYS A 205 5.49 -1.85 -0.07
C LYS A 205 4.83 -2.66 1.04
N THR A 206 3.74 -2.18 1.62
CA THR A 206 2.90 -2.97 2.53
C THR A 206 1.59 -3.31 1.84
N GLY A 207 0.97 -4.45 2.18
CA GLY A 207 -0.30 -4.89 1.60
C GLY A 207 -1.24 -5.46 2.66
N TYR A 208 -2.55 -5.39 2.40
CA TYR A 208 -3.61 -5.78 3.32
C TYR A 208 -4.73 -6.52 2.59
N VAL A 209 -4.37 -7.47 1.74
CA VAL A 209 -5.32 -8.20 0.90
C VAL A 209 -6.32 -8.96 1.75
N ARG A 210 -7.53 -8.39 1.83
CA ARG A 210 -8.69 -8.95 2.52
C ARG A 210 -9.96 -8.23 2.06
N HIS A 211 -11.11 -8.90 2.16
CA HIS A 211 -12.37 -8.31 1.73
C HIS A 211 -13.21 -7.80 2.91
N GLY A 212 -13.88 -6.66 2.72
CA GLY A 212 -14.92 -6.18 3.62
C GLY A 212 -14.53 -6.13 5.10
N ARG A 213 -15.28 -6.86 5.94
CA ARG A 213 -15.08 -6.97 7.40
C ARG A 213 -14.33 -8.24 7.75
N GLU A 214 -13.13 -8.41 7.23
CA GLU A 214 -12.31 -9.60 7.51
C GLU A 214 -10.98 -9.28 8.19
N ILE A 215 -10.75 -8.02 8.55
CA ILE A 215 -9.62 -7.66 9.41
C ILE A 215 -9.92 -8.13 10.83
N GLU A 216 -9.07 -8.99 11.37
CA GLU A 216 -9.22 -9.51 12.73
C GLU A 216 -8.57 -8.60 13.77
N ARG A 217 -9.29 -8.39 14.88
CA ARG A 217 -8.83 -7.69 16.09
C ARG A 217 -9.23 -8.51 17.32
N LEU A 218 -8.47 -8.41 18.41
CA LEU A 218 -8.93 -8.90 19.71
C LEU A 218 -9.63 -7.78 20.49
N ASP A 219 -10.79 -8.07 21.08
CA ASP A 219 -11.39 -7.19 22.08
C ASP A 219 -10.72 -7.32 23.45
N GLU A 220 -11.21 -6.55 24.43
CA GLU A 220 -10.69 -6.50 25.79
C GLU A 220 -10.74 -7.86 26.52
N ASN A 221 -11.59 -8.78 26.07
CA ASN A 221 -11.73 -10.13 26.61
C ASN A 221 -10.98 -11.18 25.78
N GLY A 222 -10.25 -10.77 24.74
CA GLY A 222 -9.53 -11.67 23.84
C GLY A 222 -10.38 -12.34 22.77
N ASN A 223 -11.63 -11.91 22.57
CA ASN A 223 -12.45 -12.47 21.48
C ASN A 223 -12.11 -11.82 20.15
N VAL A 224 -12.18 -12.60 19.07
CA VAL A 224 -11.96 -12.10 17.71
C VAL A 224 -13.15 -11.25 17.26
N GLN A 225 -12.83 -10.04 16.82
CA GLN A 225 -13.71 -9.06 16.21
C GLN A 225 -13.29 -8.81 14.77
N ARG A 226 -14.25 -8.43 13.93
CA ARG A 226 -14.06 -8.23 12.49
C ARG A 226 -14.32 -6.79 12.07
N GLU A 227 -13.26 -6.14 11.63
CA GLU A 227 -13.18 -4.71 11.33
C GLU A 227 -13.02 -4.45 9.82
N TRP A 228 -13.31 -3.22 9.40
CA TRP A 228 -13.08 -2.75 8.03
C TRP A 228 -11.68 -2.14 7.87
N HIS A 229 -11.11 -2.17 6.66
CA HIS A 229 -9.92 -1.38 6.28
C HIS A 229 -10.07 0.12 6.56
N HIS A 230 -11.30 0.63 6.49
CA HIS A 230 -11.57 2.07 6.56
C HIS A 230 -12.14 2.54 7.90
N GLY A 231 -12.32 1.63 8.86
CA GLY A 231 -12.78 1.96 10.22
C GLY A 231 -11.68 2.59 11.06
N GLN A 232 -12.05 3.21 12.18
CA GLN A 232 -11.09 3.88 13.09
C GLN A 232 -9.97 2.93 13.57
N PHE A 233 -10.27 1.64 13.78
CA PHE A 233 -9.25 0.64 14.13
C PHE A 233 -8.11 0.59 13.11
N MET A 234 -8.44 0.44 11.82
CA MET A 234 -7.42 0.37 10.77
C MET A 234 -6.77 1.72 10.50
N VAL A 235 -7.49 2.83 10.64
CA VAL A 235 -6.87 4.18 10.60
C VAL A 235 -5.76 4.30 11.66
N ARG A 236 -5.98 3.81 12.89
CA ARG A 236 -4.95 3.75 13.93
C ARG A 236 -3.79 2.85 13.54
N HIS A 237 -4.08 1.68 12.95
CA HIS A 237 -3.05 0.76 12.47
C HIS A 237 -2.14 1.41 11.42
N TYR A 238 -2.70 1.99 10.35
CA TYR A 238 -1.90 2.65 9.31
C TYR A 238 -1.07 3.81 9.88
N GLN A 239 -1.61 4.57 10.84
CA GLN A 239 -0.85 5.62 11.51
C GLN A 239 0.35 5.03 12.28
N LYS A 240 0.13 3.94 13.02
CA LYS A 240 1.18 3.21 13.75
C LYS A 240 2.28 2.71 12.80
N THR A 241 1.93 2.15 11.65
CA THR A 241 2.93 1.65 10.68
C THR A 241 3.73 2.79 10.04
N VAL A 242 3.10 3.92 9.71
CA VAL A 242 3.77 5.12 9.18
C VAL A 242 4.75 5.72 10.19
N GLU A 243 4.34 5.87 11.44
CA GLU A 243 5.17 6.41 12.51
C GLU A 243 6.33 5.49 12.87
N GLU A 244 6.09 4.18 12.96
CA GLU A 244 7.16 3.22 13.23
C GLU A 244 8.16 3.18 12.09
N ALA A 245 7.72 3.16 10.83
CA ALA A 245 8.60 3.22 9.67
C ALA A 245 9.49 4.47 9.67
N ALA A 246 8.94 5.62 10.08
CA ALA A 246 9.69 6.87 10.18
C ALA A 246 10.84 6.79 11.20
N LYS A 247 10.66 6.10 12.33
CA LYS A 247 11.73 5.87 13.33
C LYS A 247 12.91 5.09 12.75
N HIS A 248 12.64 4.23 11.76
CA HIS A 248 13.64 3.44 11.05
C HIS A 248 14.11 4.08 9.74
N GLN A 249 13.66 5.30 9.43
CA GLN A 249 13.93 6.00 8.17
C GLN A 249 13.54 5.16 6.94
N ILE A 250 12.33 4.60 6.98
CA ILE A 250 11.71 3.81 5.91
C ILE A 250 10.54 4.59 5.30
N MET A 251 10.55 4.65 3.97
CA MET A 251 9.47 5.17 3.15
C MET A 251 8.43 4.08 2.91
N LEU A 252 7.15 4.46 2.91
CA LEU A 252 6.05 3.52 2.68
C LEU A 252 5.31 3.79 1.37
N ASN A 253 4.98 2.68 0.73
CA ASN A 253 3.97 2.57 -0.31
C ASN A 253 2.90 1.57 0.17
N ILE A 254 1.66 2.00 0.35
CA ILE A 254 0.64 1.17 1.02
C ILE A 254 -0.40 0.68 0.00
N HIS A 255 -0.47 -0.62 -0.25
CA HIS A 255 -1.55 -1.30 -0.98
C HIS A 255 -2.67 -1.70 0.00
N GLU A 256 -3.89 -1.91 -0.51
CA GLU A 256 -5.16 -1.96 0.26
C GLU A 256 -5.21 -0.95 1.42
N PRO A 257 -4.95 0.35 1.16
CA PRO A 257 -4.77 1.34 2.21
C PRO A 257 -6.10 1.94 2.66
N ILE A 258 -6.07 2.70 3.75
CA ILE A 258 -7.02 3.82 3.89
C ILE A 258 -6.78 4.83 2.74
N LYS A 259 -7.85 5.44 2.21
CA LYS A 259 -7.76 6.50 1.19
C LYS A 259 -6.83 7.65 1.62
N ASP A 260 -6.19 8.31 0.67
CA ASP A 260 -5.31 9.45 0.99
C ASP A 260 -6.13 10.64 1.51
N THR A 261 -5.63 11.32 2.53
CA THR A 261 -6.26 12.51 3.13
C THR A 261 -5.23 13.62 3.37
N GLY A 262 -4.07 13.56 2.70
CA GLY A 262 -3.00 14.54 2.76
C GLY A 262 -1.98 14.34 3.88
N ILE A 263 -2.07 13.23 4.62
CA ILE A 263 -1.20 12.90 5.76
C ILE A 263 0.30 12.94 5.41
N ARG A 264 0.65 12.76 4.14
CA ARG A 264 2.01 12.93 3.61
C ARG A 264 2.63 14.32 3.85
N ARG A 265 1.83 15.35 4.14
CA ARG A 265 2.36 16.64 4.63
C ARG A 265 2.93 16.52 6.04
N THR A 266 2.20 15.85 6.92
CA THR A 266 2.56 15.62 8.32
C THR A 266 3.66 14.56 8.46
N TYR A 267 3.57 13.49 7.66
CA TYR A 267 4.51 12.35 7.62
C TYR A 267 5.01 12.12 6.18
N PRO A 268 6.05 12.83 5.75
CA PRO A 268 6.56 12.76 4.37
C PRO A 268 7.14 11.40 3.94
N ASN A 269 7.33 10.46 4.88
CA ASN A 269 7.77 9.11 4.55
C ASN A 269 6.67 8.26 3.91
N LEU A 270 5.41 8.67 3.97
CA LEU A 270 4.32 8.07 3.21
C LEU A 270 4.32 8.63 1.77
N LEU A 271 4.99 7.93 0.86
CA LEU A 271 5.22 8.41 -0.50
C LEU A 271 4.00 8.24 -1.41
N SER A 272 3.40 7.06 -1.35
CA SER A 272 2.30 6.67 -2.23
C SER A 272 1.45 5.60 -1.58
N ARG A 273 0.35 5.28 -2.23
CA ARG A 273 -0.54 4.18 -1.88
C ARG A 273 -1.30 3.74 -3.13
N GLU A 274 -1.86 2.55 -3.14
CA GLU A 274 -2.71 2.11 -4.25
C GLU A 274 -4.14 2.67 -4.08
N GLY A 275 -5.05 1.93 -3.44
CA GLY A 275 -6.36 2.44 -3.00
C GLY A 275 -7.32 2.79 -4.14
N ALA A 276 -7.11 2.19 -5.30
CA ALA A 276 -7.99 2.12 -6.47
C ALA A 276 -7.42 1.03 -7.38
N ARG A 277 -8.21 0.50 -8.33
CA ARG A 277 -7.71 -0.51 -9.28
C ARG A 277 -6.46 -0.02 -10.01
N GLY A 278 -5.32 -0.67 -9.76
CA GLY A 278 -4.06 -0.43 -10.45
C GLY A 278 -3.90 -1.32 -11.69
N GLN A 279 -2.65 -1.44 -12.16
CA GLN A 279 -2.31 -2.27 -13.32
C GLN A 279 -2.53 -3.77 -13.07
N GLU A 280 -2.49 -4.25 -11.82
CA GLU A 280 -2.73 -5.66 -11.49
C GLU A 280 -4.05 -6.20 -12.04
N PHE A 281 -5.10 -5.39 -12.01
CA PHE A 281 -6.41 -5.77 -12.54
C PHE A 281 -6.36 -6.03 -14.06
N ASN A 282 -5.39 -5.49 -14.79
CA ASN A 282 -5.21 -5.79 -16.22
C ASN A 282 -4.63 -7.18 -16.49
N ALA A 283 -4.10 -7.88 -15.49
CA ALA A 283 -3.65 -9.26 -15.62
C ALA A 283 -4.80 -10.28 -15.45
N TRP A 284 -5.69 -10.04 -14.49
CA TRP A 284 -6.64 -11.06 -14.01
C TRP A 284 -8.07 -10.54 -13.76
N GLY A 285 -8.37 -9.26 -13.99
CA GLY A 285 -9.73 -8.73 -13.90
C GLY A 285 -10.66 -9.45 -14.86
N GLY A 286 -11.67 -10.15 -14.34
CA GLY A 286 -12.51 -11.09 -15.10
C GLY A 286 -13.33 -10.46 -16.23
N GLU A 287 -13.43 -9.13 -16.24
CA GLU A 287 -14.07 -8.31 -17.27
C GLU A 287 -13.12 -7.81 -18.38
N GLY A 288 -11.91 -8.36 -18.48
CA GLY A 288 -10.90 -7.94 -19.47
C GLY A 288 -10.02 -6.78 -18.97
N GLY A 289 -9.86 -6.67 -17.65
CA GLY A 289 -9.08 -5.61 -17.02
C GLY A 289 -9.80 -4.28 -16.84
N ASN A 290 -9.02 -3.21 -16.69
CA ASN A 290 -9.51 -1.86 -16.53
C ASN A 290 -10.02 -1.31 -17.88
N PRO A 291 -11.22 -0.70 -17.93
CA PRO A 291 -11.75 -0.15 -19.16
C PRO A 291 -10.92 1.06 -19.67
N PRO A 292 -11.01 1.41 -20.97
CA PRO A 292 -10.24 2.52 -21.54
C PRO A 292 -10.45 3.87 -20.87
N ASP A 293 -11.62 4.10 -20.25
CA ASP A 293 -11.95 5.33 -19.55
C ASP A 293 -11.40 5.40 -18.11
N HIS A 294 -10.88 4.29 -17.56
CA HIS A 294 -10.36 4.22 -16.19
C HIS A 294 -9.29 5.29 -15.92
N VAL A 295 -8.29 5.40 -16.80
CA VAL A 295 -7.17 6.34 -16.63
C VAL A 295 -7.55 7.80 -16.86
N VAL A 296 -8.70 8.10 -17.48
CA VAL A 296 -9.23 9.46 -17.60
C VAL A 296 -10.20 9.82 -16.48
N ILE A 297 -10.63 8.85 -15.66
CA ILE A 297 -11.45 9.06 -14.45
C ILE A 297 -10.55 9.29 -13.23
N LEU A 298 -9.45 8.54 -13.08
CA LEU A 298 -8.55 8.61 -11.92
C LEU A 298 -8.06 10.04 -11.58
N PRO A 299 -7.65 10.90 -12.54
CA PRO A 299 -7.21 12.28 -12.27
C PRO A 299 -8.26 13.15 -11.57
N PHE A 300 -9.54 12.88 -11.81
CA PHE A 300 -10.66 13.68 -11.30
C PHE A 300 -11.37 13.02 -10.11
N THR A 301 -10.85 11.89 -9.61
CA THR A 301 -11.40 11.14 -8.48
C THR A 301 -10.27 10.73 -7.52
N ARG A 302 -9.70 9.54 -7.67
CA ARG A 302 -8.66 8.97 -6.80
C ARG A 302 -7.45 9.90 -6.65
N LEU A 303 -6.99 10.54 -7.71
CA LEU A 303 -5.78 11.37 -7.68
C LEU A 303 -6.02 12.78 -7.09
N LEU A 304 -7.27 13.20 -6.92
CA LEU A 304 -7.57 14.41 -6.13
C LEU A 304 -7.20 14.22 -4.64
N SER A 305 -7.16 12.97 -4.16
CA SER A 305 -6.79 12.66 -2.78
C SER A 305 -5.29 12.66 -2.52
N GLY A 306 -4.47 12.26 -3.51
CA GLY A 306 -3.03 12.10 -3.35
C GLY A 306 -2.40 11.13 -4.37
N PRO A 307 -1.07 10.92 -4.31
CA PRO A 307 -0.35 10.06 -5.23
C PRO A 307 -0.90 8.63 -5.23
N MET A 308 -0.76 7.97 -6.38
CA MET A 308 -1.15 6.57 -6.57
C MET A 308 0.04 5.78 -7.10
N ASP A 309 0.31 4.63 -6.50
CA ASP A 309 1.18 3.63 -7.09
C ASP A 309 0.37 2.79 -8.07
N TYR A 310 0.28 3.25 -9.33
CA TYR A 310 -0.53 2.62 -10.38
C TYR A 310 0.19 1.45 -11.08
N THR A 311 1.51 1.29 -10.88
CA THR A 311 2.39 0.36 -11.61
C THR A 311 2.26 0.41 -13.15
N PRO A 312 2.42 1.60 -13.78
CA PRO A 312 2.32 1.75 -15.22
C PRO A 312 3.50 1.11 -15.97
N GLY A 313 3.40 1.03 -17.31
CA GLY A 313 4.53 0.69 -18.18
C GLY A 313 4.60 -0.77 -18.62
N ILE A 314 3.46 -1.45 -18.74
CA ILE A 314 3.40 -2.75 -19.41
C ILE A 314 3.55 -2.53 -20.92
N PHE A 315 4.56 -3.17 -21.51
CA PHE A 315 4.90 -3.04 -22.93
C PHE A 315 4.41 -4.23 -23.75
N ASP A 316 4.50 -5.44 -23.19
CA ASP A 316 3.85 -6.61 -23.77
C ASP A 316 2.40 -6.67 -23.29
N LEU A 317 1.50 -6.18 -24.13
CA LEU A 317 0.06 -6.10 -23.84
C LEU A 317 -0.68 -7.40 -24.18
N LEU A 318 -0.06 -8.27 -24.98
CA LEU A 318 -0.67 -9.53 -25.39
C LEU A 318 -0.26 -10.66 -24.46
N PHE A 319 0.96 -10.61 -23.93
CA PHE A 319 1.56 -11.57 -23.01
C PHE A 319 1.28 -13.03 -23.41
N GLU A 320 1.33 -13.30 -24.72
CA GLU A 320 1.00 -14.60 -25.33
C GLU A 320 1.89 -15.73 -24.80
N GLU A 321 3.12 -15.41 -24.41
CA GLU A 321 4.06 -16.34 -23.80
C GLU A 321 3.61 -16.77 -22.38
N ALA A 322 2.98 -15.86 -21.64
CA ALA A 322 2.47 -16.13 -20.30
C ALA A 322 1.04 -16.71 -20.32
N ARG A 323 0.19 -16.19 -21.22
CA ARG A 323 -1.23 -16.56 -21.34
C ARG A 323 -1.67 -16.61 -22.79
N GLN A 324 -1.76 -17.82 -23.35
CA GLN A 324 -2.29 -18.02 -24.69
C GLN A 324 -3.77 -17.60 -24.77
N ASN A 325 -4.13 -16.88 -25.84
CA ASN A 325 -5.48 -16.36 -26.09
C ASN A 325 -5.97 -15.33 -25.07
N ASN A 326 -5.07 -14.50 -24.55
CA ASN A 326 -5.47 -13.32 -23.79
C ASN A 326 -6.34 -12.41 -24.68
N GLN A 327 -7.58 -12.15 -24.24
CA GLN A 327 -8.58 -11.33 -24.95
C GLN A 327 -8.39 -9.85 -24.64
#